data_AF-A0A1A8FCQ1-F1
#
_entry.id   AF-A0A1A8FCQ1-F1
#
_cell.length_a   1.000
_cell.length_b   1.000
_cell.length_c   1.000
_cell.angle_alpha   90.00
_cell.angle_beta   90.00
_cell.angle_gamma   90.00
#
_symmetry.space_group_name_H-M   'P 1'
#
loop_
_entity.id
_entity.type
_entity.pdbx_description
1 polymer ?
#
loop_
_entity_poly.entity_id
_entity_poly.type
_entity_poly.pdbx_seq_one_letter_code
_entity_poly.pdbx_strand_id
1 'polypeptide(L)'
;HPDISCPYDYVKIEAGGSEFGPFCGNRSPGFIQTDSNVVVVRFHSDNSGENLGWRLNYTSIGSQCPVLQTPPNAVVSPVQSEYSFKDHVVITCEPGYHLLMDGQFLDHYQLLCGADGSWSGHLPRCQSKTRI
;
A
#
# COMPACT_ATOMS: atom_id res chain seq x y z
N HIS A 1 36.24 -1.86 22.67
CA HIS A 1 36.14 -0.58 21.94
C HIS A 1 34.68 -0.15 21.99
N PRO A 2 34.31 0.96 22.67
CA PRO A 2 32.92 1.18 23.10
C PRO A 2 32.00 1.79 22.05
N ASP A 3 32.52 2.21 20.89
CA ASP A 3 31.76 3.02 19.92
C ASP A 3 31.19 2.23 18.73
N ILE A 4 31.30 0.90 18.71
CA ILE A 4 30.79 0.07 17.61
C ILE A 4 29.50 -0.61 18.05
N SER A 5 28.38 -0.19 17.46
CA SER A 5 27.10 -0.88 17.61
C SER A 5 27.14 -2.22 16.87
N CYS A 6 26.85 -3.31 17.60
CA CYS A 6 26.84 -4.69 17.09
C CYS A 6 28.14 -5.10 16.36
N PRO A 7 29.29 -5.18 17.08
CA PRO A 7 30.60 -5.41 16.46
C PRO A 7 30.85 -6.86 16.01
N TYR A 8 30.07 -7.82 16.52
CA TYR A 8 30.21 -9.25 16.26
C TYR A 8 29.10 -9.71 15.30
N ASP A 9 28.07 -10.36 15.82
CA ASP A 9 26.90 -10.81 15.08
C ASP A 9 25.88 -9.69 14.90
N TYR A 10 25.28 -9.58 13.72
CA TYR A 10 24.19 -8.65 13.48
C TYR A 10 23.28 -9.03 12.30
N VAL A 11 22.06 -8.49 12.33
CA VAL A 11 21.15 -8.46 11.18
C VAL A 11 21.01 -7.03 10.69
N LYS A 12 21.11 -6.83 9.37
CA LYS A 12 20.77 -5.59 8.68
C LYS A 12 19.65 -5.84 7.68
N ILE A 13 18.78 -4.86 7.49
CA ILE A 13 17.70 -4.92 6.52
C ILE A 13 17.83 -3.72 5.59
N GLU A 14 17.80 -3.96 4.29
CA GLU A 14 17.85 -2.93 3.26
C GLU A 14 16.57 -3.01 2.43
N ALA A 15 15.83 -1.90 2.33
CA ALA A 15 14.58 -1.83 1.59
C ALA A 15 14.28 -0.39 1.16
N GLY A 16 13.82 -0.18 -0.08
CA GLY A 16 13.39 1.14 -0.55
C GLY A 16 14.45 2.25 -0.48
N GLY A 17 15.75 1.89 -0.51
CA GLY A 17 16.85 2.84 -0.29
C GLY A 17 17.11 3.20 1.18
N SER A 18 16.35 2.63 2.11
CA SER A 18 16.54 2.75 3.56
C SER A 18 17.30 1.54 4.12
N GLU A 19 18.07 1.77 5.18
CA GLU A 19 18.74 0.73 5.97
C GLU A 19 18.17 0.69 7.39
N PHE A 20 17.92 -0.51 7.90
CA PHE A 20 17.47 -0.77 9.27
C PHE A 20 18.49 -1.65 9.99
N GLY A 21 18.84 -1.26 11.22
CA GLY A 21 19.84 -1.92 12.04
C GLY A 21 21.18 -1.17 12.06
N PRO A 22 22.30 -1.84 12.42
CA PRO A 22 22.39 -3.27 12.73
C PRO A 22 21.61 -3.65 13.98
N PHE A 23 21.00 -4.85 13.96
CA PHE A 23 20.29 -5.44 15.09
C PHE A 23 21.10 -6.59 15.68
N CYS A 24 21.29 -6.57 16.99
CA CYS A 24 21.96 -7.61 17.76
C CYS A 24 21.43 -7.66 19.19
N GLY A 25 21.88 -8.65 19.96
CA GLY A 25 21.43 -8.89 21.33
C GLY A 25 20.12 -9.67 21.38
N ASN A 26 19.38 -9.51 22.48
CA ASN A 26 18.20 -10.32 22.79
C ASN A 26 16.86 -9.59 22.60
N ARG A 27 16.88 -8.34 22.15
CA ARG A 27 15.67 -7.52 21.97
C ARG A 27 15.32 -7.43 20.49
N SER A 28 14.12 -7.86 20.15
CA SER A 28 13.56 -7.68 18.81
C SER A 28 13.39 -6.18 18.49
N PRO A 29 13.68 -5.73 17.25
CA PRO A 29 13.39 -4.36 16.82
C PRO A 29 11.89 -4.08 16.69
N GLY A 30 11.03 -5.10 16.80
CA GLY A 30 9.59 -4.96 16.66
C GLY A 30 9.15 -4.96 15.20
N PHE A 31 8.08 -4.23 14.91
CA PHE A 31 7.52 -4.10 13.56
C PHE A 31 8.34 -3.10 12.74
N ILE A 32 8.72 -3.49 11.52
CA ILE A 32 9.45 -2.65 10.57
C ILE A 32 8.60 -2.52 9.30
N GLN A 33 8.13 -1.31 9.02
CA GLN A 33 7.49 -0.96 7.77
C GLN A 33 8.58 -0.55 6.77
N THR A 34 8.72 -1.30 5.67
CA THR A 34 9.82 -1.10 4.72
C THR A 34 9.49 -0.15 3.57
N ASP A 35 8.21 0.14 3.34
CA ASP A 35 7.68 0.90 2.20
C ASP A 35 8.31 0.50 0.86
N SER A 36 8.58 -0.80 0.73
CA SER A 36 9.23 -1.38 -0.44
C SER A 36 8.72 -2.79 -0.72
N ASN A 37 8.59 -3.09 -2.02
CA ASN A 37 8.28 -4.42 -2.52
C ASN A 37 9.52 -5.34 -2.58
N VAL A 38 10.71 -4.83 -2.25
CA VAL A 38 11.96 -5.60 -2.20
C VAL A 38 12.64 -5.35 -0.85
N VAL A 39 12.96 -6.44 -0.15
CA VAL A 39 13.60 -6.40 1.16
C VAL A 39 14.77 -7.38 1.14
N VAL A 40 15.96 -6.88 1.48
CA VAL A 40 17.18 -7.70 1.63
C VAL A 40 17.52 -7.79 3.11
N VAL A 41 17.48 -8.99 3.66
CA VAL A 41 17.90 -9.27 5.04
C VAL A 41 19.29 -9.88 5.00
N ARG A 42 20.27 -9.20 5.61
CA ARG A 42 21.66 -9.66 5.69
C ARG A 42 21.99 -10.03 7.12
N PHE A 43 22.37 -11.29 7.34
CA PHE A 43 22.90 -11.76 8.61
C PHE A 43 24.41 -11.93 8.50
N HIS A 44 25.13 -11.36 9.46
CA HIS A 44 26.57 -11.52 9.65
C HIS A 44 26.80 -12.20 11.00
N SER A 45 27.66 -13.20 11.03
CA SER A 45 28.16 -13.82 12.26
C SER A 45 29.68 -13.91 12.22
N ASP A 46 30.32 -13.85 13.39
CA ASP A 46 31.74 -14.15 13.50
C ASP A 46 31.99 -15.65 13.74
N ASN A 47 33.21 -16.00 14.14
CA ASN A 47 33.62 -17.40 14.37
C ASN A 47 33.42 -17.85 15.83
N SER A 48 32.63 -17.11 16.61
CA SER A 48 32.41 -17.33 18.04
C SER A 48 30.92 -17.26 18.40
N GLY A 49 30.58 -17.72 19.61
CA GLY A 49 29.20 -17.67 20.12
C GLY A 49 28.33 -18.87 19.72
N GLU A 50 27.37 -19.20 20.59
CA GLU A 50 26.39 -20.28 20.40
C GLU A 50 24.96 -19.71 20.50
N ASN A 51 24.76 -18.49 20.00
CA ASN A 51 23.49 -17.77 20.08
C ASN A 51 22.39 -18.52 19.30
N LEU A 52 21.16 -18.54 19.84
CA LEU A 52 20.02 -19.23 19.21
C LEU A 52 19.57 -18.60 17.87
N GLY A 53 20.06 -17.41 17.53
CA GLY A 53 19.73 -16.70 16.31
C GLY A 53 18.44 -15.89 16.40
N TRP A 54 17.76 -15.75 15.26
CA TRP A 54 16.59 -14.87 15.09
C TRP A 54 15.53 -15.52 14.22
N ARG A 55 14.29 -15.03 14.34
CA ARG A 55 13.16 -15.41 13.50
C ARG A 55 12.33 -14.17 13.22
N LEU A 56 11.89 -14.01 11.98
CA LEU A 56 10.93 -12.98 11.59
C LEU A 56 9.82 -13.58 10.76
N ASN A 57 8.68 -12.88 10.76
CA ASN A 57 7.59 -13.08 9.81
C ASN A 57 7.45 -11.80 9.01
N TYR A 58 7.10 -11.91 7.72
CA TYR A 58 6.80 -10.76 6.88
C TYR A 58 5.38 -10.87 6.35
N THR A 59 4.76 -9.72 6.15
CA THR A 59 3.53 -9.56 5.37
C THR A 59 3.75 -8.46 4.33
N SER A 60 3.03 -8.54 3.21
CA SER A 60 3.05 -7.50 2.20
C SER A 60 1.66 -6.89 2.11
N ILE A 61 1.58 -5.57 2.26
CA ILE A 61 0.35 -4.80 2.08
C ILE A 61 0.57 -3.90 0.86
N GLY A 62 -0.43 -3.81 -0.01
CA GLY A 62 -0.39 -2.90 -1.16
C GLY A 62 -0.47 -1.44 -0.72
N SER A 63 0.10 -0.53 -1.51
CA SER A 63 -0.07 0.91 -1.30
C SER A 63 -1.55 1.26 -1.18
N GLN A 64 -1.91 2.02 -0.15
CA GLN A 64 -3.29 2.39 0.11
C GLN A 64 -3.70 3.57 -0.78
N CYS A 65 -4.88 3.47 -1.39
CA CYS A 65 -5.50 4.57 -2.11
C CYS A 65 -6.45 5.35 -1.19
N PRO A 66 -6.60 6.67 -1.42
CA PRO A 66 -7.51 7.47 -0.61
C PRO A 66 -8.95 7.02 -0.79
N VAL A 67 -9.73 7.05 0.29
CA VAL A 67 -11.17 6.79 0.23
C VAL A 67 -11.82 7.80 -0.71
N LEU A 68 -12.58 7.30 -1.68
CA LEU A 68 -13.24 8.14 -2.67
C LEU A 68 -14.38 8.95 -2.03
N GLN A 69 -14.36 10.27 -2.22
CA GLN A 69 -15.49 11.12 -1.89
C GLN A 69 -16.53 11.01 -3.00
N THR A 70 -17.60 10.24 -2.78
CA THR A 70 -18.59 9.94 -3.80
C THR A 70 -19.31 11.21 -4.28
N PRO A 71 -19.30 11.53 -5.59
CA PRO A 71 -20.07 12.64 -6.14
C PRO A 71 -21.57 12.43 -5.93
N PRO A 72 -22.38 13.51 -5.94
CA PRO A 72 -23.84 13.39 -5.86
C PRO A 72 -24.40 12.48 -6.95
N ASN A 73 -25.32 11.59 -6.57
CA ASN A 73 -25.99 10.62 -7.44
C ASN A 73 -25.04 9.58 -8.09
N ALA A 74 -23.77 9.51 -7.68
CA ALA A 74 -22.86 8.45 -8.08
C ALA A 74 -22.89 7.30 -7.06
N VAL A 75 -22.83 6.08 -7.58
CA VAL A 75 -22.75 4.84 -6.81
C VAL A 75 -21.40 4.21 -7.08
N VAL A 76 -20.68 3.86 -6.01
CA VAL A 76 -19.38 3.19 -6.08
C VAL A 76 -19.52 1.76 -5.58
N SER A 77 -18.98 0.79 -6.31
CA SER A 77 -19.03 -0.62 -5.96
C SER A 77 -17.69 -1.33 -6.24
N PRO A 78 -17.12 -2.11 -5.30
CA PRO A 78 -17.59 -2.30 -3.93
C PRO A 78 -17.28 -1.09 -3.05
N VAL A 79 -18.13 -0.82 -2.06
CA VAL A 79 -17.83 0.14 -0.99
C VAL A 79 -16.96 -0.55 0.06
N GLN A 80 -15.78 0.01 0.32
CA GLN A 80 -14.82 -0.49 1.31
C GLN A 80 -14.35 0.66 2.20
N SER A 81 -13.94 0.34 3.43
CA SER A 81 -13.36 1.32 4.35
C SER A 81 -11.92 1.71 3.97
N GLU A 82 -11.22 0.82 3.28
CA GLU A 82 -9.85 0.98 2.81
C GLU A 82 -9.71 0.32 1.45
N TYR A 83 -8.93 0.92 0.55
CA TYR A 83 -8.58 0.37 -0.76
C TYR A 83 -7.06 0.30 -0.89
N SER A 84 -6.57 -0.75 -1.53
CA SER A 84 -5.15 -1.05 -1.67
C SER A 84 -4.79 -1.46 -3.09
N PHE A 85 -3.49 -1.49 -3.39
CA PHE A 85 -2.97 -1.83 -4.72
C PHE A 85 -3.69 -3.03 -5.36
N LYS A 86 -4.12 -2.86 -6.62
CA LYS A 86 -4.93 -3.78 -7.44
C LYS A 86 -6.42 -3.83 -7.14
N ASP A 87 -6.90 -3.18 -6.08
CA ASP A 87 -8.33 -2.98 -5.91
C ASP A 87 -8.87 -2.16 -7.08
N HIS A 88 -10.11 -2.43 -7.45
CA HIS A 88 -10.83 -1.65 -8.45
C HIS A 88 -12.24 -1.37 -7.95
N VAL A 89 -12.75 -0.22 -8.36
CA VAL A 89 -14.14 0.16 -8.12
C VAL A 89 -14.81 0.51 -9.43
N VAL A 90 -16.08 0.18 -9.51
CA VAL A 90 -16.97 0.54 -10.61
C VAL A 90 -17.86 1.67 -10.13
N ILE A 91 -17.89 2.74 -10.92
CA ILE A 91 -18.72 3.91 -10.72
C ILE A 91 -19.88 3.85 -11.68
N THR A 92 -21.08 3.94 -11.14
CA THR A 92 -22.35 4.07 -11.87
C THR A 92 -23.13 5.26 -11.32
N CYS A 93 -24.26 5.59 -11.93
CA CYS A 93 -25.14 6.64 -11.43
C CYS A 93 -26.46 6.06 -10.93
N GLU A 94 -27.09 6.75 -9.97
CA GLU A 94 -28.43 6.45 -9.50
C GLU A 94 -29.46 6.49 -10.66
N PRO A 95 -30.59 5.77 -10.52
CA PRO A 95 -31.66 5.82 -11.50
C PRO A 95 -32.11 7.26 -11.81
N GLY A 96 -32.24 7.59 -13.09
CA GLY A 96 -32.56 8.95 -13.54
C GLY A 96 -31.34 9.82 -13.88
N TYR A 97 -30.12 9.28 -13.76
CA TYR A 97 -28.89 9.95 -14.16
C TYR A 97 -28.09 9.14 -15.20
N HIS A 98 -27.25 9.82 -15.98
CA HIS A 98 -26.23 9.24 -16.86
C HIS A 98 -24.84 9.65 -16.39
N LEU A 99 -23.89 8.72 -16.46
CA LEU A 99 -22.49 8.99 -16.13
C LEU A 99 -21.86 9.76 -17.28
N LEU A 100 -21.26 10.90 -16.96
CA LEU A 100 -20.58 11.80 -17.89
C LEU A 100 -19.11 11.89 -17.48
N MET A 101 -18.23 11.48 -18.38
CA MET A 101 -16.78 11.54 -18.22
C MET A 101 -16.19 12.23 -19.46
N ASP A 102 -15.43 13.31 -19.28
CA ASP A 102 -14.77 14.05 -20.37
C ASP A 102 -15.71 14.38 -21.56
N GLY A 103 -16.98 14.69 -21.29
CA GLY A 103 -17.99 15.01 -22.30
C GLY A 103 -18.66 13.81 -22.98
N GLN A 104 -18.31 12.58 -22.59
CA GLN A 104 -18.89 11.34 -23.11
C GLN A 104 -19.80 10.68 -22.07
N PHE A 105 -20.96 10.21 -22.55
CA PHE A 105 -21.87 9.41 -21.73
C PHE A 105 -21.42 7.96 -21.72
N LEU A 106 -21.29 7.39 -20.51
CA LEU A 106 -20.87 6.01 -20.28
C LEU A 106 -21.91 5.29 -19.41
N ASP A 107 -21.95 3.96 -19.51
CA ASP A 107 -22.78 3.14 -18.62
C ASP A 107 -22.14 2.98 -17.24
N HIS A 108 -20.80 2.85 -17.21
CA HIS A 108 -20.00 2.73 -16.01
C HIS A 108 -18.57 3.22 -16.27
N TYR A 109 -17.84 3.52 -15.19
CA TYR A 109 -16.41 3.87 -15.25
C TYR A 109 -15.64 3.12 -14.16
N GLN A 110 -14.43 2.65 -14.47
CA GLN A 110 -13.62 1.87 -13.53
C GLN A 110 -12.39 2.66 -13.08
N LEU A 111 -12.19 2.73 -11.77
CA LEU A 111 -10.96 3.23 -11.15
C LEU A 111 -10.18 2.06 -10.58
N LEU A 112 -8.86 2.06 -10.79
CA LEU A 112 -7.92 1.07 -10.24
C LEU A 112 -6.99 1.74 -9.24
N CYS A 113 -6.74 1.09 -8.10
CA CYS A 113 -5.75 1.53 -7.14
C CYS A 113 -4.34 1.13 -7.61
N GLY A 114 -3.52 2.14 -7.91
CA GLY A 114 -2.18 2.04 -8.43
C GLY A 114 -1.14 1.61 -7.40
N ALA A 115 0.03 1.20 -7.89
CA ALA A 115 1.14 0.78 -7.04
C ALA A 115 1.74 1.95 -6.22
N ASP A 116 1.51 3.17 -6.67
CA ASP A 116 1.89 4.42 -6.01
C ASP A 116 0.87 4.91 -4.97
N GLY A 117 -0.23 4.18 -4.76
CA GLY A 117 -1.32 4.58 -3.85
C GLY A 117 -2.22 5.67 -4.44
N SER A 118 -2.18 5.89 -5.76
CA SER A 118 -3.10 6.80 -6.44
C SER A 118 -4.15 6.02 -7.26
N TRP A 119 -5.33 6.60 -7.42
CA TRP A 119 -6.34 6.05 -8.33
C TRP A 119 -5.93 6.34 -9.78
N SER A 120 -6.21 5.39 -10.68
CA SER A 120 -5.89 5.46 -12.11
C SER A 120 -6.55 6.62 -12.87
N GLY A 121 -7.44 7.37 -12.22
CA GLY A 121 -8.22 8.43 -12.82
C GLY A 121 -8.94 9.26 -11.76
N HIS A 122 -9.78 10.17 -12.22
CA HIS A 122 -10.59 11.05 -11.38
C HIS A 122 -12.07 10.65 -11.42
N LEU A 123 -12.85 11.20 -10.48
CA LEU A 123 -14.27 10.85 -10.35
C LEU A 123 -15.11 11.51 -11.46
N PRO A 124 -15.97 10.75 -12.17
CA PRO A 124 -16.88 11.28 -13.17
C PRO A 124 -18.07 12.00 -12.51
N ARG A 125 -18.92 12.63 -13.33
CA ARG A 125 -20.14 13.32 -12.87
C ARG A 125 -21.39 12.57 -13.30
N CYS A 126 -22.43 12.59 -12.48
CA CYS A 126 -23.75 12.11 -12.86
C CYS A 126 -24.64 13.28 -13.29
N GLN A 127 -25.13 13.24 -14.53
CA GLN A 127 -26.03 14.24 -15.09
C GLN A 127 -27.46 13.69 -15.14
N SER A 128 -28.44 14.48 -14.72
CA SER A 128 -29.84 14.06 -14.77
C SER A 128 -30.29 13.82 -16.22
N LYS A 129 -31.04 12.75 -16.43
CA LYS A 129 -31.70 12.48 -17.71
C LYS A 129 -32.80 13.52 -17.86
N THR A 130 -32.66 14.47 -18.78
CA THR A 130 -33.73 15.43 -19.07
C THR A 130 -34.94 14.65 -19.58
N ARG A 131 -36.09 14.76 -18.89
CA ARG A 131 -37.36 14.29 -19.44
C ARG A 131 -37.74 15.23 -20.58
N ILE A 132 -37.71 14.71 -21.81
CA ILE A 132 -38.35 15.31 -22.97
C ILE A 132 -39.83 14.94 -22.93
#